data_AF-A0A1W9LWX1-F1
#
_entry.id   AF-A0A1W9LWX1-F1
#
_cell.length_a   1.000
_cell.length_b   1.000
_cell.length_c   1.000
_cell.angle_alpha   90.00
_cell.angle_beta   90.00
_cell.angle_gamma   90.00
#
_symmetry.space_group_name_H-M   'P 1'
#
loop_
_entity.id
_entity.type
_entity.pdbx_description
1 polymer ?
#
loop_
_entity_poly.entity_id
_entity_poly.type
_entity_poly.pdbx_seq_one_letter_code
_entity_poly.pdbx_strand_id
1 'polypeptide(L)'
;MSHLLYKKFLKNKRVYILNSAYWKKIVNKIFRMSGSEYIEWLNTTYCNGKKFYNGNPIFNGLFKEKNKAVRIIQEEPENEDISISAWIDKIELEADTIYELVISLELSKESKAIAESLIKAWITDDLNNEEMENCINEKLDFLYPIEENYSVDIIEELKAA
;
A
#
# COMPACT_ATOMS: atom_id res chain seq x y z
N MET A 1 -9.34 -0.77 17.06
CA MET A 1 -10.50 -0.76 16.15
C MET A 1 -10.27 0.27 15.06
N SER A 2 -10.29 -0.19 13.82
CA SER A 2 -10.11 0.59 12.61
C SER A 2 -11.47 1.04 12.07
N HIS A 3 -11.50 2.23 11.48
CA HIS A 3 -12.72 2.77 10.90
C HIS A 3 -12.82 2.38 9.42
N LEU A 4 -13.30 1.15 9.18
CA LEU A 4 -13.41 0.57 7.84
C LEU A 4 -14.22 1.43 6.86
N LEU A 5 -13.72 1.54 5.62
CA LEU A 5 -14.33 2.27 4.52
C LEU A 5 -14.57 1.33 3.33
N TYR A 6 -15.54 1.67 2.48
CA TYR A 6 -15.81 0.96 1.22
C TYR A 6 -16.00 -0.57 1.37
N LYS A 7 -16.65 -1.02 2.45
CA LYS A 7 -17.04 -2.44 2.61
C LYS A 7 -17.82 -2.93 1.37
N LYS A 8 -17.58 -4.18 1.00
CA LYS A 8 -18.12 -4.91 -0.16
C LYS A 8 -17.71 -4.33 -1.51
N PHE A 9 -16.58 -3.63 -1.62
CA PHE A 9 -16.19 -3.00 -2.89
C PHE A 9 -15.89 -4.02 -4.00
N LEU A 10 -15.42 -5.23 -3.67
CA LEU A 10 -15.22 -6.30 -4.68
C LEU A 10 -16.56 -6.90 -5.15
N LYS A 11 -17.59 -6.82 -4.32
CA LYS A 11 -18.94 -7.38 -4.60
C LYS A 11 -19.88 -6.36 -5.22
N ASN A 12 -19.59 -5.07 -5.11
CA ASN A 12 -20.43 -3.98 -5.61
C ASN A 12 -19.64 -3.02 -6.51
N LYS A 13 -19.91 -3.11 -7.82
CA LYS A 13 -19.28 -2.29 -8.86
C LYS A 13 -19.33 -0.78 -8.59
N ARG A 14 -20.43 -0.26 -8.02
CA ARG A 14 -20.54 1.17 -7.71
C ARG A 14 -19.58 1.57 -6.59
N VAL A 15 -19.49 0.73 -5.55
CA VAL A 15 -18.55 0.93 -4.43
C VAL A 15 -17.11 0.82 -4.92
N TYR A 16 -16.81 -0.14 -5.80
CA TYR A 16 -15.49 -0.25 -6.44
C TYR A 16 -15.08 1.03 -7.16
N ILE A 17 -15.97 1.58 -7.99
CA ILE A 17 -15.69 2.80 -8.76
C ILE A 17 -15.44 3.98 -7.82
N LEU A 18 -16.25 4.14 -6.77
CA LEU A 18 -16.06 5.18 -5.77
C LEU A 18 -14.74 5.00 -5.00
N ASN A 19 -14.38 3.77 -4.67
CA ASN A 19 -13.14 3.44 -3.97
C ASN A 19 -11.90 3.76 -4.83
N SER A 20 -11.89 3.31 -6.09
CA SER A 20 -10.80 3.63 -7.03
C SER A 20 -10.69 5.15 -7.26
N ALA A 21 -11.80 5.85 -7.42
CA ALA A 21 -11.81 7.31 -7.55
C ALA A 21 -11.32 8.02 -6.27
N TYR A 22 -11.62 7.47 -5.10
CA TYR A 22 -11.15 7.98 -3.82
C TYR A 22 -9.63 7.93 -3.70
N TRP A 23 -9.02 6.79 -4.04
CA TRP A 23 -7.56 6.66 -4.09
C TRP A 23 -6.94 7.63 -5.10
N LYS A 24 -7.47 7.70 -6.32
CA LYS A 24 -7.00 8.69 -7.31
C LYS A 24 -7.07 10.11 -6.77
N LYS A 25 -8.13 10.49 -6.04
CA LYS A 25 -8.26 11.82 -5.45
C LYS A 25 -7.21 12.09 -4.39
N ILE A 26 -6.97 11.14 -3.48
CA ILE A 26 -5.93 11.24 -2.44
C ILE A 26 -4.57 11.45 -3.08
N VAL A 27 -4.25 10.57 -4.01
CA VAL A 27 -2.94 10.49 -4.63
C VAL A 27 -2.68 11.73 -5.50
N ASN A 28 -3.66 12.18 -6.28
CA ASN A 28 -3.59 13.47 -7.00
C ASN A 28 -3.42 14.67 -6.06
N LYS A 29 -4.03 14.65 -4.87
CA LYS A 29 -3.86 15.74 -3.89
C LYS A 29 -2.43 15.81 -3.40
N ILE A 30 -1.80 14.66 -3.14
CA ILE A 30 -0.39 14.59 -2.73
C ILE A 30 0.50 15.18 -3.84
N PHE A 31 0.28 14.82 -5.09
CA PHE A 31 1.17 15.22 -6.19
C PHE A 31 0.95 16.62 -6.74
N ARG A 32 -0.28 17.15 -6.68
CA ARG A 32 -0.50 18.57 -7.01
C ARG A 32 0.36 19.50 -6.16
N MET A 33 0.75 19.06 -4.96
CA MET A 33 1.66 19.81 -4.09
C MET A 33 3.13 19.66 -4.52
N SER A 34 3.51 18.56 -5.19
CA SER A 34 4.88 18.32 -5.67
C SER A 34 5.13 18.78 -7.11
N GLY A 35 4.06 19.04 -7.87
CA GLY A 35 4.15 19.39 -9.30
C GLY A 35 4.38 18.20 -10.23
N SER A 36 4.30 16.97 -9.72
CA SER A 36 4.58 15.75 -10.50
C SER A 36 3.31 15.17 -11.13
N GLU A 37 3.44 14.62 -12.33
CA GLU A 37 2.38 13.86 -13.01
C GLU A 37 2.67 12.35 -12.98
N TYR A 38 1.64 11.52 -13.15
CA TYR A 38 1.78 10.08 -13.26
C TYR A 38 0.92 9.51 -14.38
N ILE A 39 1.34 8.35 -14.89
CA ILE A 39 0.55 7.54 -15.80
C ILE A 39 0.17 6.21 -15.15
N GLU A 40 -0.99 5.67 -15.52
CA GLU A 40 -1.32 4.27 -15.21
C GLU A 40 -0.47 3.38 -16.12
N TRP A 41 0.23 2.41 -15.54
CA TRP A 41 1.21 1.56 -16.24
C TRP A 41 0.84 0.08 -16.23
N LEU A 42 -0.01 -0.35 -15.28
CA LEU A 42 -0.55 -1.70 -15.25
C LEU A 42 -1.88 -1.78 -16.01
N ASN A 43 -2.01 -2.80 -16.85
CA ASN A 43 -3.27 -3.08 -17.53
C ASN A 43 -4.32 -3.53 -16.51
N THR A 44 -5.42 -2.78 -16.39
CA THR A 44 -6.55 -3.09 -15.52
C THR A 44 -7.77 -3.60 -16.27
N THR A 45 -7.58 -4.04 -17.52
CA THR A 45 -8.65 -4.52 -18.41
C THR A 45 -8.32 -5.85 -19.10
N TYR A 46 -9.34 -6.68 -19.28
CA TYR A 46 -9.31 -7.83 -20.16
C TYR A 46 -9.08 -7.40 -21.62
N CYS A 47 -8.66 -8.32 -22.49
CA CYS A 47 -8.50 -8.05 -23.93
C CYS A 47 -9.78 -7.56 -24.64
N ASN A 48 -10.96 -7.77 -24.02
CA ASN A 48 -12.24 -7.27 -24.51
C ASN A 48 -12.61 -5.86 -23.96
N GLY A 49 -11.67 -5.18 -23.29
CA GLY A 49 -11.85 -3.84 -22.71
C GLY A 49 -12.62 -3.80 -21.39
N LYS A 50 -13.10 -4.94 -20.88
CA LYS A 50 -13.79 -4.98 -19.57
C LYS A 50 -12.77 -4.82 -18.43
N LYS A 51 -13.08 -3.98 -17.44
CA LYS A 51 -12.21 -3.81 -16.25
C LYS A 51 -12.13 -5.05 -15.36
N PHE A 52 -10.96 -5.26 -14.76
CA PHE A 52 -10.76 -6.11 -13.60
C PHE A 52 -11.37 -5.44 -12.36
N TYR A 53 -12.10 -6.20 -11.54
CA TYR A 53 -12.71 -5.73 -10.29
C TYR A 53 -12.18 -6.54 -9.11
N ASN A 54 -10.85 -6.65 -8.98
CA ASN A 54 -10.18 -7.56 -8.05
C ASN A 54 -9.28 -6.87 -7.01
N GLY A 55 -9.21 -5.53 -6.98
CA GLY A 55 -8.45 -4.78 -5.97
C GLY A 55 -6.92 -4.80 -6.17
N ASN A 56 -6.41 -5.56 -7.13
CA ASN A 56 -4.98 -5.64 -7.47
C ASN A 56 -4.73 -5.26 -8.94
N PRO A 57 -4.37 -4.00 -9.23
CA PRO A 57 -4.33 -2.87 -8.31
C PRO A 57 -5.68 -2.13 -8.20
N ILE A 58 -5.99 -1.55 -7.03
CA ILE A 58 -7.06 -0.55 -6.89
C ILE A 58 -6.57 0.83 -7.38
N PHE A 59 -5.26 1.06 -7.29
CA PHE A 59 -4.54 2.21 -7.82
C PHE A 59 -3.15 1.81 -8.29
N ASN A 60 -2.71 2.33 -9.43
CA ASN A 60 -1.31 2.27 -9.86
C ASN A 60 -0.91 3.60 -10.50
N GLY A 61 0.32 4.05 -10.28
CA GLY A 61 0.85 5.27 -10.87
C GLY A 61 2.36 5.19 -11.04
N LEU A 62 2.83 5.51 -12.25
CA LEU A 62 4.24 5.61 -12.62
C LEU A 62 4.65 7.08 -12.76
N PHE A 63 5.67 7.48 -12.02
CA PHE A 63 6.27 8.81 -11.99
C PHE A 63 7.59 8.79 -12.76
N LYS A 64 7.50 8.96 -14.08
CA LYS A 64 8.67 8.85 -14.97
C LYS A 64 9.81 9.78 -14.58
N GLU A 65 9.49 11.03 -14.21
CA GLU A 65 10.48 12.04 -13.83
C GLU A 65 11.28 11.67 -12.58
N LYS A 66 10.73 10.79 -11.73
CA LYS A 66 11.35 10.34 -10.48
C LYS A 66 11.89 8.92 -10.56
N ASN A 67 11.69 8.22 -11.68
CA ASN A 67 11.99 6.80 -11.83
C ASN A 67 11.36 5.92 -10.72
N LYS A 68 10.11 6.25 -10.33
CA LYS A 68 9.40 5.62 -9.21
C LYS A 68 7.97 5.24 -9.60
N ALA A 69 7.44 4.20 -8.97
CA ALA A 69 6.04 3.81 -9.08
C ALA A 69 5.38 3.63 -7.71
N VAL A 70 4.05 3.67 -7.70
CA VAL A 70 3.19 3.33 -6.56
C VAL A 70 2.10 2.38 -7.01
N ARG A 71 1.91 1.29 -6.28
CA ARG A 71 0.77 0.37 -6.42
C ARG A 71 0.07 0.20 -5.09
N ILE A 72 -1.24 0.33 -5.12
CA ILE A 72 -2.10 0.01 -3.99
C ILE A 72 -2.90 -1.24 -4.37
N ILE A 73 -2.68 -2.29 -3.59
CA ILE A 73 -3.49 -3.49 -3.54
C ILE A 73 -4.47 -3.29 -2.40
N GLN A 74 -5.76 -3.50 -2.67
CA GLN A 74 -6.76 -3.41 -1.61
C GLN A 74 -7.52 -4.73 -1.52
N GLU A 75 -7.59 -5.23 -0.30
CA GLU A 75 -8.34 -6.42 0.07
C GLU A 75 -9.70 -6.03 0.67
N GLU A 76 -10.63 -6.97 0.67
CA GLU A 76 -11.95 -6.77 1.25
C GLU A 76 -11.82 -6.70 2.77
N PRO A 77 -12.37 -5.67 3.45
CA PRO A 77 -12.26 -5.61 4.90
C PRO A 77 -12.92 -6.81 5.58
N GLU A 78 -12.14 -7.56 6.37
CA GLU A 78 -12.60 -8.79 7.03
C GLU A 78 -12.87 -8.58 8.52
N ASN A 79 -12.03 -7.80 9.20
CA ASN A 79 -12.12 -7.52 10.63
C ASN A 79 -11.89 -6.03 10.93
N GLU A 80 -12.06 -5.63 12.19
CA GLU A 80 -11.88 -4.24 12.63
C GLU A 80 -10.45 -3.92 13.07
N ASP A 81 -9.47 -4.77 12.74
CA ASP A 81 -8.07 -4.47 12.98
C ASP A 81 -7.50 -3.62 11.83
N ILE A 82 -6.32 -3.07 12.05
CA ILE A 82 -5.61 -2.32 11.01
C ILE A 82 -4.82 -3.35 10.20
N SER A 83 -5.26 -3.61 8.97
CA SER A 83 -4.54 -4.48 8.03
C SER A 83 -3.85 -3.62 6.97
N ILE A 84 -2.52 -3.56 7.04
CA ILE A 84 -1.67 -2.87 6.06
C ILE A 84 -0.27 -3.50 6.04
N SER A 85 0.30 -3.60 4.85
CA SER A 85 1.67 -3.98 4.60
C SER A 85 2.22 -3.15 3.45
N ALA A 86 3.53 -2.91 3.45
CA ALA A 86 4.18 -2.21 2.36
C ALA A 86 5.59 -2.76 2.14
N TRP A 87 6.08 -2.67 0.91
CA TRP A 87 7.43 -3.06 0.54
C TRP A 87 7.86 -2.35 -0.73
N ILE A 88 9.17 -2.37 -1.00
CA ILE A 88 9.72 -1.92 -2.28
C ILE A 88 9.87 -3.12 -3.19
N ASP A 89 9.37 -2.98 -4.41
CA ASP A 89 9.49 -3.96 -5.48
C ASP A 89 10.28 -3.35 -6.65
N LYS A 90 10.85 -4.22 -7.48
CA LYS A 90 11.59 -3.81 -8.67
C LYS A 90 10.79 -4.21 -9.91
N ILE A 91 10.51 -3.24 -10.77
CA ILE A 91 9.83 -3.47 -12.06
C ILE A 91 10.78 -3.14 -13.21
N GLU A 92 10.77 -3.98 -14.24
CA GLU A 92 11.50 -3.75 -15.48
C GLU A 92 10.51 -3.24 -16.52
N LEU A 93 10.69 -1.99 -16.96
CA LEU A 93 9.90 -1.39 -18.03
C LEU A 93 10.80 -1.10 -19.23
N GLU A 94 10.63 -1.90 -20.28
CA GLU A 94 11.42 -1.82 -21.51
C GLU A 94 12.94 -1.92 -21.24
N ALA A 95 13.62 -0.79 -21.10
CA ALA A 95 15.06 -0.66 -20.84
C ALA A 95 15.41 -0.04 -19.49
N ASP A 96 14.41 0.39 -18.71
CA ASP A 96 14.60 1.06 -17.43
C ASP A 96 14.17 0.16 -16.26
N THR A 97 15.01 0.10 -15.23
CA THR A 97 14.64 -0.43 -13.92
C THR A 97 13.98 0.68 -13.11
N ILE A 98 12.74 0.46 -12.68
CA ILE A 98 11.98 1.36 -11.80
C ILE A 98 11.73 0.64 -10.47
N TYR A 99 11.78 1.41 -9.37
CA TYR A 99 11.37 0.91 -8.06
C TYR A 99 9.92 1.31 -7.77
N GLU A 100 9.15 0.37 -7.25
CA GLU A 100 7.76 0.54 -6.90
C GLU A 100 7.56 0.44 -5.39
N LEU A 101 6.88 1.42 -4.80
CA LEU A 101 6.27 1.25 -3.49
C LEU A 101 4.94 0.49 -3.65
N VAL A 102 4.89 -0.73 -3.11
CA VAL A 102 3.69 -1.54 -3.06
C VAL A 102 3.07 -1.41 -1.68
N ILE A 103 1.76 -1.13 -1.63
CA ILE A 103 0.99 -1.06 -0.39
C ILE A 103 -0.19 -2.03 -0.53
N SER A 104 -0.27 -3.03 0.35
CA SER A 104 -1.44 -3.89 0.50
C SER A 104 -2.20 -3.50 1.76
N LEU A 105 -3.53 -3.35 1.70
CA LEU A 105 -4.32 -2.98 2.87
C LEU A 105 -5.78 -3.41 2.80
N GLU A 106 -6.41 -3.48 3.97
CA GLU A 106 -7.85 -3.26 4.12
C GLU A 106 -8.10 -1.78 4.42
N LEU A 107 -9.01 -1.16 3.68
CA LEU A 107 -9.17 0.30 3.76
C LEU A 107 -9.94 0.72 5.02
N SER A 108 -9.23 1.41 5.91
CA SER A 108 -9.75 2.10 7.08
C SER A 108 -9.24 3.55 7.10
N LYS A 109 -9.70 4.38 8.05
CA LYS A 109 -9.13 5.73 8.22
C LYS A 109 -7.65 5.67 8.60
N GLU A 110 -7.27 4.66 9.37
CA GLU A 110 -5.94 4.45 9.92
C GLU A 110 -4.98 3.95 8.85
N SER A 111 -5.31 2.86 8.14
CA SER A 111 -4.48 2.35 7.04
C SER A 111 -4.35 3.37 5.91
N LYS A 112 -5.40 4.16 5.66
CA LYS A 112 -5.36 5.31 4.74
C LYS A 112 -4.35 6.37 5.17
N ALA A 113 -4.29 6.72 6.45
CA ALA A 113 -3.35 7.73 6.95
C ALA A 113 -1.90 7.27 6.81
N ILE A 114 -1.63 5.99 7.09
CA ILE A 114 -0.31 5.37 6.93
C ILE A 114 0.08 5.33 5.45
N ALA A 115 -0.81 4.85 4.57
CA ALA A 115 -0.57 4.81 3.14
C ALA A 115 -0.29 6.22 2.55
N GLU A 116 -1.06 7.23 2.95
CA GLU A 116 -0.80 8.63 2.55
C GLU A 116 0.59 9.11 2.99
N SER A 117 1.02 8.74 4.19
CA SER A 117 2.35 9.10 4.69
C SER A 117 3.46 8.39 3.92
N LEU A 118 3.30 7.11 3.60
CA LEU A 118 4.28 6.34 2.83
C LEU A 118 4.41 6.87 1.40
N ILE A 119 3.28 7.17 0.74
CA ILE A 119 3.27 7.72 -0.62
C ILE A 119 3.95 9.10 -0.67
N LYS A 120 3.73 9.95 0.34
CA LYS A 120 4.41 11.24 0.46
C LYS A 120 5.92 11.07 0.61
N ALA A 121 6.36 10.22 1.53
CA ALA A 121 7.77 9.93 1.74
C ALA A 121 8.44 9.44 0.44
N TRP A 122 7.79 8.50 -0.23
CA TRP A 122 8.34 7.91 -1.45
C TRP A 122 8.44 8.89 -2.62
N ILE A 123 7.37 9.64 -2.92
CA ILE A 123 7.28 10.46 -4.13
C ILE A 123 7.65 11.92 -3.87
N THR A 124 7.19 12.51 -2.78
CA THR A 124 7.39 13.95 -2.50
C THR A 124 8.73 14.20 -1.83
N ASP A 125 9.00 13.48 -0.74
CA ASP A 125 10.28 13.60 0.00
C ASP A 125 11.42 12.88 -0.73
N ASP A 126 11.06 12.09 -1.75
CA ASP A 126 11.96 11.47 -2.71
C ASP A 126 12.96 10.49 -2.10
N LEU A 127 12.57 9.82 -1.01
CA LEU A 127 13.42 8.85 -0.31
C LEU A 127 13.97 7.79 -1.26
N ASN A 128 15.23 7.41 -1.07
CA ASN A 128 15.80 6.26 -1.77
C ASN A 128 15.27 4.94 -1.19
N ASN A 129 15.64 3.80 -1.78
CA ASN A 129 15.09 2.50 -1.38
C ASN A 129 15.35 2.16 0.10
N GLU A 130 16.58 2.38 0.58
CA GLU A 130 16.97 2.08 1.97
C GLU A 130 16.22 3.00 2.95
N GLU A 131 16.15 4.29 2.65
CA GLU A 131 15.40 5.27 3.45
C GLU A 131 13.90 4.91 3.49
N MET A 132 13.35 4.45 2.37
CA MET A 132 11.95 4.08 2.28
C MET A 132 11.65 2.77 3.02
N GLU A 133 12.53 1.78 2.96
CA GLU A 133 12.42 0.55 3.75
C GLU A 133 12.43 0.85 5.25
N ASN A 134 13.34 1.71 5.72
CA ASN A 134 13.35 2.16 7.11
C ASN A 134 12.04 2.89 7.47
N CYS A 135 11.56 3.78 6.59
CA CYS A 135 10.30 4.50 6.78
C CYS A 135 9.08 3.56 6.85
N ILE A 136 9.08 2.47 6.08
CA ILE A 136 8.05 1.42 6.15
C ILE A 136 8.10 0.75 7.53
N ASN A 137 9.27 0.26 7.93
CA ASN A 137 9.44 -0.45 9.21
C ASN A 137 9.00 0.43 10.38
N GLU A 138 9.49 1.67 10.46
CA GLU A 138 9.09 2.62 11.52
C GLU A 138 7.58 2.84 11.62
N LYS A 139 6.86 2.86 10.50
CA LYS A 139 5.41 3.08 10.48
C LYS A 139 4.60 1.82 10.76
N LEU A 140 5.12 0.65 10.42
CA LEU A 140 4.42 -0.62 10.57
C LEU A 140 4.73 -1.31 11.91
N ASP A 141 5.94 -1.15 12.45
CA ASP A 141 6.34 -1.68 13.77
C ASP A 141 5.48 -1.08 14.89
N PHE A 142 4.98 0.15 14.71
CA PHE A 142 4.02 0.76 15.65
C PHE A 142 2.69 -0.01 15.72
N LEU A 143 2.30 -0.73 14.66
CA LEU A 143 1.05 -1.49 14.60
C LEU A 143 1.18 -2.89 15.22
N TYR A 144 2.39 -3.46 15.14
CA TYR A 144 2.71 -4.77 15.70
C TYR A 144 3.94 -4.65 16.60
N PRO A 145 3.84 -3.98 17.75
CA PRO A 145 4.95 -3.93 18.69
C PRO A 145 5.33 -5.37 19.02
N ILE A 146 6.58 -5.74 18.73
CA ILE A 146 7.13 -7.01 19.14
C ILE A 146 6.97 -7.07 20.66
N GLU A 147 6.10 -7.94 21.16
CA GLU A 147 6.13 -8.31 22.56
C GLU A 147 7.43 -9.07 22.78
N GLU A 148 8.51 -8.36 23.10
CA GLU A 148 9.71 -8.95 23.70
C GLU A 148 9.29 -9.54 25.05
N ASN A 149 8.78 -10.78 25.09
CA ASN A 149 8.76 -11.67 26.27
C ASN A 149 8.09 -13.04 26.01
N TYR A 150 8.55 -13.80 25.01
CA TYR A 150 8.19 -15.23 24.91
C TYR A 150 9.39 -16.18 24.77
N SER A 151 10.58 -15.77 25.21
CA SER A 151 11.81 -16.56 25.05
C SER A 151 12.58 -16.88 26.33
N VAL A 152 12.00 -16.69 27.52
CA VAL A 152 12.68 -17.07 28.78
C VAL A 152 12.01 -18.25 29.52
N ASP A 153 10.69 -18.44 29.42
CA ASP A 153 10.02 -19.44 30.28
C ASP A 153 9.95 -20.88 29.70
N ILE A 154 10.21 -21.10 28.41
CA ILE A 154 10.15 -22.46 27.82
C ILE A 154 11.44 -23.26 28.06
N ILE A 155 12.56 -22.60 28.37
CA ILE A 155 13.85 -23.28 28.54
C ILE A 155 14.03 -23.84 29.97
N GLU A 156 13.33 -23.31 30.98
CA GLU A 156 13.42 -23.85 32.35
C GLU A 156 12.56 -25.10 32.57
N GLU A 157 11.40 -25.24 31.92
CA GLU A 157 10.57 -26.46 32.07
C GLU A 157 11.17 -27.70 31.38
N LEU A 158 12.05 -27.54 30.39
CA LEU A 158 12.76 -28.66 29.75
C LEU A 158 14.05 -29.08 30.48
N LYS A 159 14.45 -28.36 31.54
CA LYS A 159 15.57 -28.75 32.41
C LYS A 159 15.12 -29.35 33.74
N ALA A 160 13.81 -29.34 34.03
CA ALA A 160 13.23 -29.87 35.25
C ALA A 160 12.38 -31.14 35.05
N ALA A 161 12.33 -31.69 33.83
CA ALA A 161 11.62 -32.93 33.48
C ALA A 161 12.58 -34.11 33.21
#